data_AF-A0A843IYX3-F1
#
_entry.id   AF-A0A843IYX3-F1
#
_cell.length_a   1.000
_cell.length_b   1.000
_cell.length_c   1.000
_cell.angle_alpha   90.00
_cell.angle_beta   90.00
_cell.angle_gamma   90.00
#
_symmetry.space_group_name_H-M   'P 1'
#
loop_
_entity.id
_entity.type
_entity.pdbx_description
1 polymer ?
#
loop_
_entity_poly.entity_id
_entity_poly.type
_entity_poly.pdbx_seq_one_letter_code
_entity_poly.pdbx_strand_id
1 'polypeptide(L)'
;VSAGVLDLEHLEKLMGFETDEDILAAYQKMTEVTIPSEVLAKYKEDRNIAVIEDCLDKIYYEKLLLSIDPSSRAKRLFQDFIRNEIDITNLETILKLKKENVPGDVILSYVVPGGKLIDKKLAAQLANAESVSAMAGDLSQLEFYEDIKDALDDAKPLREIVAALNKYHVSQANTFSHLYPLSVIPVIDFMIHKENEVNNIRIIARGLESGLDKEVIKGLLVV
;
A
#
# COMPACT_ATOMS: atom_id res chain seq x y z
N VAL A 1 14.72 13.05 9.85
CA VAL A 1 15.67 11.95 9.58
C VAL A 1 14.96 11.00 8.62
N SER A 2 15.62 10.54 7.56
CA SER A 2 15.07 9.51 6.67
C SER A 2 14.78 8.25 7.51
N ALA A 3 13.60 7.65 7.34
CA ALA A 3 13.25 6.41 8.05
C ALA A 3 13.78 5.16 7.33
N GLY A 4 14.33 5.31 6.11
CA GLY A 4 14.86 4.22 5.30
C GLY A 4 16.29 3.81 5.65
N VAL A 5 16.74 2.72 5.05
CA VAL A 5 18.10 2.16 5.21
C VAL A 5 19.19 3.09 4.64
N LEU A 6 18.83 3.92 3.65
CA LEU A 6 19.75 4.86 3.00
C LEU A 6 19.78 6.19 3.76
N ASP A 7 20.96 6.56 4.24
CA ASP A 7 21.22 7.89 4.79
C ASP A 7 21.43 8.95 3.69
N LEU A 8 21.70 10.19 4.08
CA LEU A 8 21.87 11.30 3.15
C LEU A 8 23.05 11.10 2.20
N GLU A 9 24.16 10.50 2.67
CA GLU A 9 25.36 10.27 1.85
C GLU A 9 25.07 9.22 0.77
N HIS A 10 24.34 8.16 1.12
CA HIS A 10 23.87 7.18 0.14
C HIS A 10 22.97 7.83 -0.92
N LEU A 11 22.02 8.69 -0.51
CA LEU A 11 21.11 9.38 -1.43
C LEU A 11 21.85 10.35 -2.36
N GLU A 12 22.80 11.14 -1.82
CA GLU A 12 23.65 12.04 -2.61
C GLU A 12 24.48 11.26 -3.64
N LYS A 13 24.99 10.09 -3.24
CA LYS A 13 25.71 9.22 -4.16
C LYS A 13 24.81 8.66 -5.27
N LEU A 14 23.58 8.27 -4.95
CA LEU A 14 22.61 7.82 -5.97
C LEU A 14 22.27 8.93 -6.96
N MET A 15 22.13 10.18 -6.51
CA MET A 15 21.90 11.34 -7.38
C MET A 15 23.08 11.66 -8.31
N GLY A 16 24.29 11.18 -8.00
CA GLY A 16 25.49 11.41 -8.79
C GLY A 16 25.66 10.51 -10.01
N PHE A 17 24.84 9.47 -10.16
CA PHE A 17 24.89 8.59 -11.33
C PHE A 17 24.11 9.18 -12.50
N GLU A 18 24.64 9.02 -13.72
CA GLU A 18 24.04 9.57 -14.94
C GLU A 18 23.02 8.62 -15.59
N THR A 19 23.04 7.32 -15.24
CA THR A 19 22.18 6.31 -15.84
C THR A 19 21.34 5.59 -14.80
N ASP A 20 20.10 5.26 -15.16
CA ASP A 20 19.19 4.50 -14.31
C ASP A 20 19.76 3.12 -13.97
N GLU A 21 20.46 2.50 -14.93
CA GLU A 21 21.13 1.21 -14.73
C GLU A 21 22.21 1.26 -13.64
N ASP A 22 23.00 2.34 -13.60
CA ASP A 22 24.02 2.53 -12.56
C ASP A 22 23.37 2.82 -11.19
N ILE A 23 22.27 3.59 -11.17
CA ILE A 23 21.48 3.86 -9.96
C ILE A 23 20.95 2.54 -9.39
N LEU A 24 20.33 1.70 -10.21
CA LEU A 24 19.78 0.41 -9.79
C LEU A 24 20.88 -0.54 -9.32
N ALA A 25 22.02 -0.61 -10.02
CA ALA A 25 23.15 -1.45 -9.60
C ALA A 25 23.73 -0.99 -8.25
N ALA A 26 23.89 0.32 -8.05
CA ALA A 26 24.34 0.89 -6.78
C ALA A 26 23.34 0.64 -5.66
N TYR A 27 22.04 0.86 -5.91
CA TYR A 27 20.96 0.62 -4.96
C TYR A 27 20.94 -0.84 -4.47
N GLN A 28 20.99 -1.81 -5.38
CA GLN A 28 21.01 -3.24 -5.01
C GLN A 28 22.19 -3.57 -4.09
N LYS A 29 23.37 -3.01 -4.37
CA LYS A 29 24.57 -3.20 -3.56
C LYS A 29 24.46 -2.54 -2.18
N MET A 30 23.87 -1.35 -2.10
CA MET A 30 23.71 -0.60 -0.84
C MET A 30 22.67 -1.22 0.08
N THR A 31 21.61 -1.82 -0.49
CA THR A 31 20.45 -2.32 0.28
C THR A 31 20.42 -3.84 0.44
N GLU A 32 21.33 -4.56 -0.21
CA GLU A 32 21.31 -6.03 -0.29
C GLU A 32 19.95 -6.57 -0.80
N VAL A 33 19.32 -5.81 -1.71
CA VAL A 33 18.13 -6.19 -2.44
C VAL A 33 18.54 -6.61 -3.85
N THR A 34 18.06 -7.77 -4.29
CA THR A 34 18.29 -8.26 -5.65
C THR A 34 17.03 -8.10 -6.48
N ILE A 35 17.10 -7.29 -7.53
CA ILE A 35 16.05 -7.17 -8.54
C ILE A 35 16.29 -8.28 -9.58
N PRO A 36 15.29 -9.11 -9.91
CA PRO A 36 15.44 -10.17 -10.91
C PRO A 36 15.88 -9.64 -12.27
N SER A 37 16.74 -10.38 -12.97
CA SER A 37 17.24 -9.99 -14.31
C SER A 37 16.12 -9.80 -15.33
N GLU A 38 15.02 -10.55 -15.21
CA GLU A 38 13.83 -10.43 -16.06
C GLU A 38 13.14 -9.07 -15.88
N VAL A 39 13.07 -8.58 -14.64
CA VAL A 39 12.51 -7.27 -14.30
C VAL A 39 13.39 -6.15 -14.84
N LEU A 40 14.72 -6.27 -14.69
CA LEU A 40 15.68 -5.31 -15.25
C LEU A 40 15.62 -5.28 -16.79
N ALA A 41 15.46 -6.43 -17.44
CA ALA A 41 15.32 -6.52 -18.88
C ALA A 41 14.03 -5.83 -19.36
N LYS A 42 12.90 -6.09 -18.68
CA LYS A 42 11.62 -5.44 -18.99
C LYS A 42 11.68 -3.93 -18.80
N TYR A 43 12.31 -3.46 -17.71
CA TYR A 43 12.54 -2.02 -17.50
C TYR A 43 13.38 -1.40 -18.63
N LYS A 44 14.43 -2.09 -19.08
CA LYS A 44 15.29 -1.60 -20.16
C LYS A 44 14.55 -1.47 -21.49
N GLU A 45 13.60 -2.37 -21.76
CA GLU A 45 12.76 -2.35 -22.96
C GLU A 45 11.68 -1.27 -22.89
N ASP A 46 10.90 -1.25 -21.81
CA ASP A 46 9.71 -0.42 -21.69
C ASP A 46 10.01 0.99 -21.15
N ARG A 47 11.18 1.20 -20.52
CA ARG A 47 11.56 2.40 -19.74
C ARG A 47 10.51 2.82 -18.71
N ASN A 48 9.74 1.85 -18.22
CA ASN A 48 8.67 2.06 -17.25
C ASN A 48 9.15 1.73 -15.84
N ILE A 49 9.39 2.76 -15.02
CA ILE A 49 9.88 2.62 -13.65
C ILE A 49 8.92 1.84 -12.74
N ALA A 50 7.61 1.85 -13.05
CA ALA A 50 6.60 1.15 -12.25
C ALA A 50 6.88 -0.37 -12.13
N VAL A 51 7.56 -0.96 -13.11
CA VAL A 51 7.95 -2.38 -13.07
C VAL A 51 9.02 -2.63 -11.99
N ILE A 52 9.90 -1.66 -11.76
CA ILE A 52 10.90 -1.71 -10.69
C ILE A 52 10.23 -1.48 -9.33
N GLU A 53 9.38 -0.46 -9.23
CA GLU A 53 8.66 -0.12 -7.99
C GLU A 53 7.82 -1.31 -7.49
N ASP A 54 7.01 -1.92 -8.37
CA ASP A 54 6.22 -3.11 -8.06
C ASP A 54 7.08 -4.30 -7.59
N CYS A 55 8.24 -4.50 -8.21
CA CYS A 55 9.18 -5.53 -7.78
C CYS A 55 9.72 -5.24 -6.37
N LEU A 56 10.08 -3.98 -6.08
CA LEU A 56 10.59 -3.58 -4.78
C LEU A 56 9.53 -3.67 -3.68
N ASP A 57 8.29 -3.31 -3.97
CA ASP A 57 7.16 -3.43 -3.04
C ASP A 57 6.91 -4.88 -2.64
N LYS A 58 6.93 -5.80 -3.62
CA LYS A 58 6.80 -7.24 -3.35
C LYS A 58 7.94 -7.78 -2.49
N ILE A 59 9.19 -7.41 -2.82
CA ILE A 59 10.35 -7.80 -2.03
C ILE A 59 10.26 -7.24 -0.61
N TYR A 60 9.79 -6.00 -0.46
CA TYR A 60 9.61 -5.35 0.84
C TYR A 60 8.63 -6.16 1.71
N TYR A 61 7.43 -6.43 1.23
CA TYR A 61 6.44 -7.19 2.00
C TYR A 61 6.86 -8.63 2.26
N GLU A 62 7.52 -9.29 1.30
CA GLU A 62 8.08 -10.62 1.49
C GLU A 62 9.12 -10.64 2.62
N LYS A 63 10.12 -9.73 2.56
CA LYS A 63 11.16 -9.62 3.59
C LYS A 63 10.55 -9.26 4.95
N LEU A 64 9.57 -8.35 4.98
CA LEU A 64 8.89 -7.95 6.21
C LEU A 64 8.16 -9.13 6.86
N LEU A 65 7.37 -9.89 6.10
CA LEU A 65 6.68 -11.07 6.62
C LEU A 65 7.64 -12.15 7.11
N LEU A 66 8.77 -12.37 6.41
CA LEU A 66 9.80 -13.32 6.81
C LEU A 66 10.56 -12.89 8.07
N SER A 67 10.67 -11.58 8.33
CA SER A 67 11.32 -11.04 9.52
C SER A 67 10.52 -11.26 10.82
N ILE A 68 9.24 -11.58 10.70
CA ILE A 68 8.33 -11.77 11.84
C ILE A 68 8.25 -13.25 12.19
N ASP A 69 8.78 -13.62 13.36
CA ASP A 69 8.60 -14.96 13.95
C ASP A 69 7.24 -15.07 14.68
N PRO A 70 6.24 -15.82 14.19
CA PRO A 70 4.90 -15.90 14.78
C PRO A 70 4.81 -16.82 16.03
N SER A 71 5.88 -16.95 16.81
CA SER A 71 5.92 -17.79 18.01
C SER A 71 4.98 -17.34 19.13
N SER A 72 4.81 -16.03 19.33
CA SER A 72 3.92 -15.48 20.37
C SER A 72 2.60 -14.96 19.80
N ARG A 73 1.57 -14.85 20.66
CA ARG A 73 0.28 -14.25 20.27
C ARG A 73 0.47 -12.83 19.72
N ALA A 74 1.24 -11.98 20.41
CA ALA A 74 1.50 -10.60 19.98
C ALA A 74 2.21 -10.51 18.62
N LYS A 75 3.14 -11.43 18.33
CA LYS A 75 3.85 -11.47 17.03
C LYS A 75 2.95 -11.99 15.89
N ARG A 76 2.12 -13.02 16.13
CA ARG A 76 1.10 -13.46 15.15
C ARG A 76 0.14 -12.34 14.78
N LEU A 77 -0.27 -11.63 15.80
CA LEU A 77 -1.12 -10.47 15.69
C LEU A 77 -0.47 -9.36 14.85
N PHE A 78 0.81 -9.04 15.10
CA PHE A 78 1.54 -8.11 14.24
C PHE A 78 1.67 -8.61 12.80
N GLN A 79 1.92 -9.91 12.61
CA GLN A 79 1.94 -10.51 11.27
C GLN A 79 0.58 -10.33 10.57
N ASP A 80 -0.53 -10.64 11.24
CA ASP A 80 -1.87 -10.46 10.68
C ASP A 80 -2.18 -8.99 10.34
N PHE A 81 -1.67 -8.03 11.12
CA PHE A 81 -1.76 -6.61 10.80
C PHE A 81 -1.08 -6.28 9.47
N ILE A 82 0.15 -6.75 9.25
CA ILE A 82 0.87 -6.57 7.97
C ILE A 82 0.18 -7.30 6.82
N ARG A 83 -0.37 -8.50 7.07
CA ARG A 83 -1.12 -9.23 6.05
C ARG A 83 -2.42 -8.52 5.65
N ASN A 84 -3.08 -7.85 6.59
CA ASN A 84 -4.23 -6.99 6.31
C ASN A 84 -3.82 -5.74 5.53
N GLU A 85 -2.66 -5.15 5.81
CA GLU A 85 -2.09 -4.04 5.01
C GLU A 85 -1.85 -4.45 3.55
N ILE A 86 -1.36 -5.67 3.32
CA ILE A 86 -1.22 -6.26 1.98
C ILE A 86 -2.59 -6.40 1.31
N ASP A 87 -3.63 -6.89 2.01
CA ASP A 87 -4.98 -7.00 1.45
C ASP A 87 -5.55 -5.64 1.04
N ILE A 88 -5.36 -4.62 1.87
CA ILE A 88 -5.81 -3.24 1.57
C ILE A 88 -5.06 -2.70 0.35
N THR A 89 -3.74 -2.85 0.32
CA THR A 89 -2.89 -2.45 -0.82
C THR A 89 -3.35 -3.13 -2.11
N ASN A 90 -3.58 -4.45 -2.06
CA ASN A 90 -4.04 -5.22 -3.21
C ASN A 90 -5.42 -4.78 -3.70
N LEU A 91 -6.37 -4.57 -2.79
CA LEU A 91 -7.71 -4.10 -3.15
C LEU A 91 -7.66 -2.71 -3.77
N GLU A 92 -6.88 -1.78 -3.21
CA GLU A 92 -6.67 -0.47 -3.81
C GLU A 92 -6.07 -0.57 -5.22
N THR A 93 -5.04 -1.40 -5.41
CA THR A 93 -4.40 -1.61 -6.71
C THR A 93 -5.38 -2.18 -7.72
N ILE A 94 -6.16 -3.21 -7.34
CA ILE A 94 -7.20 -3.80 -8.20
C ILE A 94 -8.24 -2.74 -8.58
N LEU A 95 -8.74 -1.95 -7.62
CA LEU A 95 -9.74 -0.92 -7.89
C LEU A 95 -9.21 0.19 -8.80
N LYS A 96 -7.98 0.69 -8.55
CA LYS A 96 -7.32 1.72 -9.36
C LYS A 96 -7.19 1.25 -10.81
N LEU A 97 -6.58 0.08 -11.02
CA LEU A 97 -6.34 -0.45 -12.36
C LEU A 97 -7.65 -0.84 -13.06
N LYS A 98 -8.67 -1.28 -12.31
CA LYS A 98 -9.98 -1.59 -12.88
C LYS A 98 -10.68 -0.37 -13.44
N LYS A 99 -10.64 0.77 -12.72
CA LYS A 99 -11.20 2.04 -13.22
C LYS A 99 -10.51 2.51 -14.50
N GLU A 100 -9.22 2.19 -14.66
CA GLU A 100 -8.44 2.45 -15.88
C GLU A 100 -8.63 1.39 -16.98
N ASN A 101 -9.56 0.43 -16.81
CA ASN A 101 -9.87 -0.66 -17.75
C ASN A 101 -8.66 -1.55 -18.08
N VAL A 102 -7.74 -1.71 -17.14
CA VAL A 102 -6.58 -2.61 -17.29
C VAL A 102 -7.05 -4.07 -17.31
N PRO A 103 -6.52 -4.93 -18.22
CA PRO A 103 -6.86 -6.35 -18.26
C PRO A 103 -6.56 -7.08 -16.95
N GLY A 104 -7.42 -8.02 -16.57
CA GLY A 104 -7.35 -8.70 -15.27
C GLY A 104 -6.04 -9.48 -15.05
N ASP A 105 -5.46 -10.07 -16.10
CA ASP A 105 -4.16 -10.74 -16.05
C ASP A 105 -3.01 -9.77 -15.74
N VAL A 106 -3.07 -8.55 -16.30
CA VAL A 106 -2.12 -7.48 -16.00
C VAL A 106 -2.32 -6.98 -14.57
N ILE A 107 -3.56 -6.79 -14.11
CA ILE A 107 -3.86 -6.41 -12.71
C ILE A 107 -3.25 -7.43 -11.74
N LEU A 108 -3.44 -8.73 -12.00
CA LEU A 108 -2.91 -9.79 -11.14
C LEU A 108 -1.38 -9.79 -11.06
N SER A 109 -0.70 -9.28 -12.08
CA SER A 109 0.74 -9.12 -12.04
C SER A 109 1.20 -8.10 -11.01
N TYR A 110 0.35 -7.16 -10.56
CA TYR A 110 0.66 -6.15 -9.52
C TYR A 110 0.21 -6.55 -8.11
N VAL A 111 -0.38 -7.73 -7.94
CA VAL A 111 -0.84 -8.19 -6.62
C VAL A 111 0.35 -8.62 -5.78
N VAL A 112 0.46 -8.06 -4.58
CA VAL A 112 1.44 -8.40 -3.57
C VAL A 112 1.02 -9.70 -2.86
N PRO A 113 1.87 -10.74 -2.81
CA PRO A 113 1.54 -11.99 -2.13
C PRO A 113 1.60 -11.83 -0.60
N GLY A 114 0.89 -12.70 0.12
CA GLY A 114 0.97 -12.78 1.58
C GLY A 114 -0.22 -12.19 2.34
N GLY A 115 -1.25 -11.71 1.64
CA GLY A 115 -2.51 -11.24 2.23
C GLY A 115 -3.17 -12.23 3.21
N LYS A 116 -4.04 -11.72 4.08
CA LYS A 116 -4.82 -12.51 5.04
C LYS A 116 -6.14 -12.97 4.44
N LEU A 117 -6.85 -12.06 3.78
CA LEU A 117 -8.23 -12.18 3.33
C LEU A 117 -8.33 -12.35 1.81
N ILE A 118 -7.43 -11.72 1.05
CA ILE A 118 -7.42 -11.76 -0.42
C ILE A 118 -6.38 -12.79 -0.88
N ASP A 119 -6.85 -14.02 -1.10
CA ASP A 119 -6.02 -15.04 -1.74
C ASP A 119 -5.93 -14.84 -3.26
N LYS A 120 -5.10 -15.65 -3.94
CA LYS A 120 -4.91 -15.57 -5.39
C LYS A 120 -6.21 -15.77 -6.17
N LYS A 121 -7.13 -16.58 -5.65
CA LYS A 121 -8.39 -16.89 -6.32
C LYS A 121 -9.32 -15.68 -6.23
N LEU A 122 -9.48 -15.11 -5.03
CA LEU A 122 -10.28 -13.92 -4.81
C LEU A 122 -9.71 -12.72 -5.57
N ALA A 123 -8.38 -12.52 -5.54
CA ALA A 123 -7.73 -11.48 -6.34
C ALA A 123 -8.08 -11.62 -7.84
N ALA A 124 -8.06 -12.85 -8.38
CA ALA A 124 -8.43 -13.10 -9.77
C ALA A 124 -9.91 -12.83 -10.04
N GLN A 125 -10.81 -13.16 -9.11
CA GLN A 125 -12.24 -12.84 -9.23
C GLN A 125 -12.44 -11.31 -9.26
N LEU A 126 -11.84 -10.59 -8.32
CA LEU A 126 -11.94 -9.13 -8.24
C LEU A 126 -11.35 -8.44 -9.49
N ALA A 127 -10.16 -8.85 -9.94
CA ALA A 127 -9.54 -8.29 -11.14
C ALA A 127 -10.41 -8.46 -12.42
N ASN A 128 -11.12 -9.59 -12.51
CA ASN A 128 -11.98 -9.93 -13.65
C ASN A 128 -13.44 -9.52 -13.49
N ALA A 129 -13.85 -8.95 -12.35
CA ALA A 129 -15.22 -8.47 -12.13
C ALA A 129 -15.65 -7.48 -13.22
N GLU A 130 -16.93 -7.40 -13.59
CA GLU A 130 -17.34 -6.51 -14.69
C GLU A 130 -17.29 -5.01 -14.31
N SER A 131 -17.50 -4.70 -13.03
CA SER A 131 -17.50 -3.33 -12.51
C SER A 131 -17.09 -3.29 -11.03
N VAL A 132 -16.91 -2.10 -10.45
CA VAL A 132 -16.65 -1.95 -9.02
C VAL A 132 -17.86 -2.43 -8.21
N SER A 133 -19.07 -2.12 -8.65
CA SER A 133 -20.30 -2.58 -7.99
C SER A 133 -20.40 -4.11 -7.99
N ALA A 134 -19.93 -4.77 -9.06
CA ALA A 134 -19.91 -6.23 -9.15
C ALA A 134 -18.98 -6.88 -8.11
N MET A 135 -17.94 -6.18 -7.66
CA MET A 135 -17.03 -6.68 -6.61
C MET A 135 -17.70 -6.78 -5.23
N ALA A 136 -18.80 -6.05 -4.98
CA ALA A 136 -19.44 -6.02 -3.66
C ALA A 136 -19.88 -7.41 -3.17
N GLY A 137 -20.33 -8.26 -4.10
CA GLY A 137 -20.71 -9.65 -3.78
C GLY A 137 -19.54 -10.46 -3.24
N ASP A 138 -18.40 -10.41 -3.95
CA ASP A 138 -17.17 -11.14 -3.58
C ASP A 138 -16.55 -10.59 -2.29
N LEU A 139 -16.66 -9.27 -2.07
CA LEU A 139 -16.13 -8.60 -0.88
C LEU A 139 -17.02 -8.76 0.35
N SER A 140 -18.30 -9.13 0.21
CA SER A 140 -19.30 -9.13 1.29
C SER A 140 -18.94 -9.96 2.54
N GLN A 141 -18.04 -10.94 2.39
CA GLN A 141 -17.62 -11.82 3.48
C GLN A 141 -16.33 -11.35 4.17
N LEU A 142 -15.71 -10.28 3.68
CA LEU A 142 -14.44 -9.79 4.21
C LEU A 142 -14.66 -8.87 5.41
N GLU A 143 -13.73 -8.91 6.36
CA GLU A 143 -13.82 -8.18 7.64
C GLU A 143 -13.99 -6.65 7.44
N PHE A 144 -13.45 -6.08 6.37
CA PHE A 144 -13.52 -4.64 6.06
C PHE A 144 -14.72 -4.22 5.21
N TYR A 145 -15.57 -5.17 4.79
CA TYR A 145 -16.65 -4.88 3.85
C TYR A 145 -17.60 -3.81 4.38
N GLU A 146 -17.97 -3.90 5.66
CA GLU A 146 -18.91 -2.97 6.29
C GLU A 146 -18.41 -1.52 6.27
N ASP A 147 -17.09 -1.32 6.33
CA ASP A 147 -16.46 0.00 6.28
C ASP A 147 -16.42 0.59 4.86
N ILE A 148 -16.43 -0.26 3.82
CA ILE A 148 -16.25 0.18 2.42
C ILE A 148 -17.52 0.05 1.57
N LYS A 149 -18.53 -0.71 2.00
CA LYS A 149 -19.70 -1.08 1.18
C LYS A 149 -20.42 0.11 0.55
N ASP A 150 -20.52 1.23 1.28
CA ASP A 150 -21.21 2.43 0.80
C ASP A 150 -20.40 3.14 -0.30
N ALA A 151 -19.10 2.87 -0.39
CA ALA A 151 -18.22 3.44 -1.40
C ALA A 151 -18.09 2.56 -2.65
N LEU A 152 -18.48 1.27 -2.60
CA LEU A 152 -18.43 0.31 -3.71
C LEU A 152 -19.53 0.56 -4.76
N ASP A 153 -19.48 1.72 -5.39
CA ASP A 153 -20.40 2.16 -6.43
C ASP A 153 -19.58 2.73 -7.62
N ASP A 154 -19.91 2.32 -8.83
CA ASP A 154 -19.26 2.77 -10.06
C ASP A 154 -19.36 4.30 -10.24
N ALA A 155 -20.46 4.91 -9.77
CA ALA A 155 -20.69 6.36 -9.83
C ALA A 155 -19.85 7.15 -8.83
N LYS A 156 -19.33 6.50 -7.79
CA LYS A 156 -18.54 7.17 -6.76
C LYS A 156 -17.08 7.36 -7.18
N PRO A 157 -16.45 8.48 -6.80
CA PRO A 157 -15.04 8.68 -7.09
C PRO A 157 -14.19 7.69 -6.31
N LEU A 158 -13.14 7.16 -6.94
CA LEU A 158 -12.26 6.15 -6.34
C LEU A 158 -11.67 6.58 -4.99
N ARG A 159 -11.44 7.89 -4.82
CA ARG A 159 -10.97 8.48 -3.57
C ARG A 159 -11.83 8.14 -2.36
N GLU A 160 -13.14 7.94 -2.53
CA GLU A 160 -14.04 7.61 -1.41
C GLU A 160 -13.77 6.20 -0.89
N ILE A 161 -13.57 5.22 -1.78
CA ILE A 161 -13.24 3.84 -1.39
C ILE A 161 -11.85 3.80 -0.75
N VAL A 162 -10.87 4.49 -1.35
CA VAL A 162 -9.51 4.59 -0.81
C VAL A 162 -9.52 5.26 0.58
N ALA A 163 -10.31 6.31 0.78
CA ALA A 163 -10.45 6.94 2.09
C ALA A 163 -11.10 5.98 3.12
N ALA A 164 -12.11 5.21 2.71
CA ALA A 164 -12.76 4.22 3.57
C ALA A 164 -11.80 3.09 3.98
N LEU A 165 -11.00 2.57 3.04
CA LEU A 165 -9.96 1.57 3.30
C LEU A 165 -8.88 2.10 4.26
N ASN A 166 -8.41 3.33 4.05
CA ASN A 166 -7.44 3.96 4.95
C ASN A 166 -8.02 4.14 6.36
N LYS A 167 -9.28 4.57 6.48
CA LYS A 167 -9.96 4.71 7.77
C LYS A 167 -10.06 3.36 8.50
N TYR A 168 -10.39 2.29 7.77
CA TYR A 168 -10.38 0.93 8.31
C TYR A 168 -8.98 0.52 8.79
N HIS A 169 -7.94 0.77 8.01
CA HIS A 169 -6.56 0.47 8.38
C HIS A 169 -6.13 1.16 9.68
N VAL A 170 -6.41 2.47 9.79
CA VAL A 170 -6.12 3.28 10.98
C VAL A 170 -6.92 2.81 12.19
N SER A 171 -8.19 2.44 12.01
CA SER A 171 -9.04 1.90 13.07
C SER A 171 -8.50 0.56 13.62
N GLN A 172 -7.98 -0.29 12.73
CA GLN A 172 -7.31 -1.52 13.13
C GLN A 172 -6.05 -1.24 13.95
N ALA A 173 -5.15 -0.38 13.46
CA ALA A 173 -3.92 -0.02 14.17
C ALA A 173 -4.22 0.47 15.60
N ASN A 174 -5.17 1.41 15.72
CA ASN A 174 -5.66 1.95 16.99
C ASN A 174 -6.15 0.86 17.94
N THR A 175 -7.10 0.03 17.48
CA THR A 175 -7.71 -1.02 18.29
C THR A 175 -6.64 -1.97 18.81
N PHE A 176 -5.67 -2.28 17.95
CA PHE A 176 -4.63 -3.25 18.24
C PHE A 176 -3.59 -2.74 19.24
N SER A 177 -3.20 -1.48 19.10
CA SER A 177 -2.31 -0.76 20.01
C SER A 177 -2.83 -0.81 21.45
N HIS A 178 -4.13 -0.54 21.62
CA HIS A 178 -4.77 -0.58 22.93
C HIS A 178 -4.89 -1.98 23.53
N LEU A 179 -5.14 -3.01 22.70
CA LEU A 179 -5.26 -4.39 23.17
C LEU A 179 -3.92 -5.03 23.54
N TYR A 180 -2.82 -4.58 22.92
CA TYR A 180 -1.49 -5.16 23.10
C TYR A 180 -0.42 -4.09 23.40
N PRO A 181 -0.53 -3.38 24.54
CA PRO A 181 0.33 -2.23 24.88
C PRO A 181 1.80 -2.58 25.12
N LEU A 182 2.12 -3.86 25.34
CA LEU A 182 3.50 -4.35 25.52
C LEU A 182 4.08 -5.00 24.24
N SER A 183 3.51 -4.69 23.07
CA SER A 183 4.00 -5.16 21.77
C SER A 183 4.69 -4.03 20.98
N VAL A 184 5.12 -4.29 19.74
CA VAL A 184 5.63 -3.24 18.84
C VAL A 184 4.51 -2.33 18.30
N ILE A 185 3.27 -2.78 18.39
CA ILE A 185 2.11 -2.13 17.77
C ILE A 185 1.89 -0.69 18.25
N PRO A 186 2.03 -0.34 19.54
CA PRO A 186 1.89 1.07 19.95
C PRO A 186 2.89 2.00 19.28
N VAL A 187 4.08 1.51 18.91
CA VAL A 187 5.05 2.30 18.15
C VAL A 187 4.56 2.50 16.72
N ILE A 188 4.04 1.46 16.08
CA ILE A 188 3.46 1.53 14.72
C ILE A 188 2.24 2.45 14.68
N ASP A 189 1.33 2.32 15.65
CA ASP A 189 0.15 3.16 15.81
C ASP A 189 0.53 4.64 15.94
N PHE A 190 1.51 4.95 16.79
CA PHE A 190 2.07 6.30 16.89
C PHE A 190 2.64 6.79 15.56
N MET A 191 3.39 5.94 14.82
CA MET A 191 3.93 6.30 13.51
C MET A 191 2.83 6.60 12.49
N ILE A 192 1.78 5.79 12.45
CA ILE A 192 0.61 5.98 11.57
C ILE A 192 -0.12 7.29 11.91
N HIS A 193 -0.39 7.57 13.20
CA HIS A 193 -0.99 8.86 13.57
C HIS A 193 -0.10 10.03 13.22
N LYS A 194 1.22 9.89 13.39
CA LYS A 194 2.14 10.97 13.08
C LYS A 194 2.22 11.24 11.59
N GLU A 195 2.19 10.20 10.76
CA GLU A 195 2.09 10.33 9.31
C GLU A 195 0.77 10.99 8.89
N ASN A 196 -0.36 10.54 9.45
CA ASN A 196 -1.68 11.12 9.20
C ASN A 196 -1.75 12.60 9.60
N GLU A 197 -1.15 12.98 10.73
CA GLU A 197 -1.07 14.38 11.17
C GLU A 197 -0.31 15.23 10.13
N VAL A 198 0.86 14.76 9.67
CA VAL A 198 1.65 15.46 8.66
C VAL A 198 0.89 15.55 7.32
N ASN A 199 0.22 14.46 6.92
CA ASN A 199 -0.58 14.43 5.70
C ASN A 199 -1.79 15.39 5.78
N ASN A 200 -2.51 15.41 6.91
CA ASN A 200 -3.60 16.35 7.15
C ASN A 200 -3.13 17.81 7.06
N ILE A 201 -1.99 18.15 7.68
CA ILE A 201 -1.41 19.50 7.58
C ILE A 201 -1.11 19.85 6.12
N ARG A 202 -0.53 18.92 5.35
CA ARG A 202 -0.24 19.13 3.93
C ARG A 202 -1.51 19.31 3.10
N ILE A 203 -2.54 18.52 3.35
CA ILE A 203 -3.85 18.62 2.69
C ILE A 203 -4.48 19.99 2.96
N ILE A 204 -4.45 20.45 4.21
CA ILE A 204 -4.98 21.78 4.58
C ILE A 204 -4.19 22.88 3.87
N ALA A 205 -2.85 22.85 3.95
CA ALA A 205 -2.00 23.88 3.37
C ALA A 205 -2.18 23.98 1.85
N ARG A 206 -2.06 22.87 1.12
CA ARG A 206 -2.20 22.83 -0.34
C ARG A 206 -3.63 23.09 -0.79
N GLY A 207 -4.62 22.60 -0.05
CA GLY A 207 -6.02 22.82 -0.35
C GLY A 207 -6.42 24.28 -0.24
N LEU A 208 -5.97 24.97 0.81
CA LEU A 208 -6.18 26.41 0.96
C LEU A 208 -5.46 27.21 -0.12
N GLU A 209 -4.19 26.88 -0.42
CA GLU A 209 -3.40 27.52 -1.48
C GLU A 209 -4.06 27.37 -2.86
N SER A 210 -4.61 26.18 -3.15
CA SER A 210 -5.28 25.89 -4.42
C SER A 210 -6.72 26.40 -4.49
N GLY A 211 -7.23 27.06 -3.44
CA GLY A 211 -8.59 27.59 -3.39
C GLY A 211 -9.69 26.52 -3.30
N LEU A 212 -9.38 25.32 -2.79
CA LEU A 212 -10.39 24.28 -2.56
C LEU A 212 -11.40 24.73 -1.50
N ASP A 213 -12.66 24.32 -1.70
CA ASP A 213 -13.71 24.55 -0.72
C ASP A 213 -13.41 23.84 0.62
N LYS A 214 -13.80 24.46 1.73
CA LYS A 214 -13.52 23.94 3.07
C LYS A 214 -14.16 22.58 3.33
N GLU A 215 -15.35 22.32 2.79
CA GLU A 215 -16.02 21.03 2.96
C GLU A 215 -15.31 19.92 2.18
N VAL A 216 -14.75 20.25 1.00
CA VAL A 216 -13.88 19.33 0.25
C VAL A 216 -12.61 19.03 1.06
N ILE A 217 -11.94 20.05 1.60
CA ILE A 217 -10.73 19.85 2.43
C ILE A 217 -11.04 18.97 3.63
N LYS A 218 -12.13 19.24 4.36
CA LYS A 218 -12.56 18.42 5.51
C LYS A 218 -12.81 16.97 5.13
N GLY A 219 -13.43 16.71 3.97
CA GLY A 219 -13.67 15.36 3.47
C GLY A 219 -12.42 14.57 3.12
N LEU A 220 -11.26 15.23 3.01
CA LEU A 220 -9.96 14.58 2.74
C LEU A 220 -9.15 14.28 4.00
N LEU A 221 -9.56 14.78 5.17
CA LEU A 221 -8.82 14.59 6.42
C LEU A 221 -9.09 13.20 7.01
N VAL A 222 -8.03 12.59 7.56
CA VAL A 222 -8.11 11.33 8.30
C VAL A 222 -7.98 11.66 9.79
N VAL A 223 -9.04 11.46 10.57
CA VAL A 223 -9.14 11.83 12.00
C VAL A 223 -9.58 10.66 12.85
#